data_AF-A0A8S3GCR6-F1
#
_entry.id   AF-A0A8S3GCR6-F1
#
_cell.length_a   1.000
_cell.length_b   1.000
_cell.length_c   1.000
_cell.angle_alpha   90.00
_cell.angle_beta   90.00
_cell.angle_gamma   90.00
#
_symmetry.space_group_name_H-M   'P 1'
#
loop_
_entity.id
_entity.type
_entity.pdbx_description
1 polymer ?
#
loop_
_entity_poly.entity_id
_entity_poly.type
_entity_poly.pdbx_seq_one_letter_code
_entity_poly.pdbx_strand_id
1 'polypeptide(L)'
;MHESADDLFANIKYVLEANELKLNQLVSLGSDNTNVNVGNHHSVFALFEKLLPGLIKGTCYCRVLDNSVKHRNEHLLFDIEAALLKIYSHFCRSSVRSQELTNYFDFIEEEQKIEMVESFTIYRTSY
;
A
#
# COMPACT_ATOMS: atom_id res chain seq x y z
N MET A 1 -2.14 -10.96 -23.47
CA MET A 1 -3.25 -11.08 -22.50
C MET A 1 -3.87 -9.69 -22.43
N HIS A 2 -5.05 -9.50 -23.00
CA HIS A 2 -5.79 -8.25 -22.84
C HIS A 2 -6.62 -8.39 -21.56
N GLU A 3 -6.37 -7.54 -20.57
CA GLU A 3 -7.09 -7.53 -19.29
C GLU A 3 -8.31 -6.61 -19.42
N SER A 4 -9.21 -6.89 -20.37
CA SER A 4 -10.44 -6.12 -20.50
C SER A 4 -11.45 -6.53 -19.41
N ALA A 5 -12.45 -5.66 -19.17
CA ALA A 5 -13.52 -5.98 -18.23
C ALA A 5 -14.29 -7.25 -18.65
N ASP A 6 -14.49 -7.46 -19.95
CA ASP A 6 -15.18 -8.62 -20.50
C ASP A 6 -14.36 -9.91 -20.33
N ASP A 7 -13.06 -9.85 -20.62
CA ASP A 7 -12.15 -10.99 -20.46
C ASP A 7 -12.06 -11.42 -18.98
N LEU A 8 -11.95 -10.45 -18.06
CA LEU A 8 -11.92 -10.71 -16.63
C LEU A 8 -13.27 -11.25 -16.14
N PHE A 9 -14.38 -10.66 -16.57
CA PHE A 9 -15.72 -11.13 -16.23
C PHE A 9 -15.94 -12.59 -16.68
N ALA A 10 -15.60 -12.91 -17.94
CA ALA A 10 -15.73 -14.25 -18.49
C ALA A 10 -14.86 -15.26 -17.75
N ASN A 11 -13.61 -14.89 -17.44
CA ASN A 11 -12.69 -15.76 -16.70
C ASN A 11 -13.16 -16.01 -15.26
N ILE A 12 -13.59 -14.98 -14.53
CA ILE A 12 -14.11 -15.16 -13.17
C ILE A 12 -15.34 -16.06 -13.20
N LYS A 13 -16.27 -15.83 -14.13
CA LYS A 13 -17.47 -16.66 -14.30
C LYS A 13 -17.10 -18.11 -14.59
N TYR A 14 -16.18 -18.34 -15.53
CA TYR A 14 -15.69 -19.68 -15.87
C TYR A 14 -15.08 -20.38 -14.65
N VAL A 15 -14.23 -19.69 -13.89
CA VAL A 15 -13.59 -20.26 -12.69
C VAL A 15 -14.63 -20.63 -11.63
N LEU A 16 -15.63 -19.77 -11.38
CA LEU A 16 -16.70 -20.09 -10.43
C LEU A 16 -17.50 -21.33 -10.87
N GLU A 17 -17.91 -21.37 -12.14
CA GLU A 17 -18.68 -22.48 -12.71
C GLU A 17 -17.89 -23.79 -12.72
N ALA A 18 -16.60 -23.75 -13.07
CA ALA A 18 -15.71 -24.91 -13.07
C ALA A 18 -15.47 -25.49 -11.66
N ASN A 19 -15.68 -24.70 -10.61
CA ASN A 19 -15.59 -25.12 -9.21
C ASN A 19 -16.96 -25.34 -8.57
N GLU A 20 -18.03 -25.46 -9.37
CA GLU A 20 -19.40 -25.68 -8.92
C GLU A 20 -19.92 -24.58 -7.96
N LEU A 21 -19.31 -23.39 -7.99
CA LEU A 21 -19.73 -22.23 -7.21
C LEU A 21 -20.83 -21.50 -7.96
N LYS A 22 -22.02 -21.42 -7.35
CA LYS A 22 -23.17 -20.81 -7.99
C LYS A 22 -23.05 -19.29 -7.95
N LEU A 23 -23.17 -18.65 -9.10
CA LEU A 23 -23.16 -17.19 -9.23
C LEU A 23 -24.20 -16.52 -8.33
N ASN A 24 -25.38 -17.11 -8.14
CA ASN A 24 -26.42 -16.55 -7.29
C ASN A 24 -26.09 -16.57 -5.78
N GLN A 25 -24.99 -17.20 -5.38
CA GLN A 25 -24.46 -17.16 -4.01
C GLN A 25 -23.33 -16.13 -3.85
N LEU A 26 -22.93 -15.46 -4.94
CA LEU A 26 -21.94 -14.39 -4.89
C LEU A 26 -22.57 -13.14 -4.27
N VAL A 27 -22.07 -12.78 -3.08
CA VAL A 27 -22.60 -11.63 -2.30
C VAL A 27 -21.81 -10.35 -2.51
N SER A 28 -20.52 -10.45 -2.82
CA SER A 28 -19.65 -9.29 -2.97
C SER A 28 -18.46 -9.57 -3.87
N LEU A 29 -17.96 -8.53 -4.55
CA LEU A 29 -16.69 -8.55 -5.27
C LEU A 29 -15.75 -7.50 -4.69
N GLY A 30 -14.59 -7.94 -4.21
CA GLY A 30 -13.52 -7.08 -3.72
C GLY A 30 -12.39 -6.95 -4.74
N SER A 31 -12.03 -5.72 -5.12
CA SER A 31 -10.92 -5.48 -6.05
C SER A 31 -10.29 -4.10 -5.84
N ASP A 32 -9.25 -3.79 -6.62
CA ASP A 32 -8.73 -2.43 -6.65
C ASP A 32 -9.67 -1.46 -7.37
N ASN A 33 -9.53 -0.16 -7.11
CA ASN A 33 -10.45 0.85 -7.62
C ASN A 33 -10.14 1.28 -9.07
N THR A 34 -9.54 0.41 -9.88
CA THR A 34 -9.29 0.72 -11.30
C THR A 34 -10.58 0.73 -12.10
N ASN A 35 -10.61 1.51 -13.18
CA ASN A 35 -11.83 1.67 -13.97
C ASN A 35 -12.34 0.34 -14.57
N VAL A 36 -11.42 -0.54 -14.98
CA VAL A 36 -11.73 -1.89 -15.48
C VAL A 36 -12.49 -2.72 -14.44
N ASN A 37 -12.16 -2.56 -13.15
CA ASN A 37 -12.73 -3.36 -12.08
C ASN A 37 -14.04 -2.78 -11.51
N VAL A 38 -14.12 -1.45 -11.31
CA VAL A 38 -15.21 -0.82 -10.56
C VAL A 38 -15.93 0.33 -11.28
N GLY A 39 -15.56 0.64 -12.52
CA GLY A 39 -16.15 1.72 -13.32
C GLY A 39 -17.66 1.59 -13.49
N ASN A 40 -18.36 2.72 -13.64
CA ASN A 40 -19.83 2.76 -13.54
C ASN A 40 -20.57 2.13 -14.73
N HIS A 41 -20.01 2.17 -15.94
CA HIS A 41 -20.73 1.79 -17.16
C HIS A 41 -20.30 0.42 -17.70
N HIS A 42 -19.00 0.16 -17.74
CA HIS A 42 -18.41 -1.05 -18.30
C HIS A 42 -17.18 -1.45 -17.49
N SER A 43 -17.42 -2.26 -16.47
CA SER A 43 -16.41 -2.81 -15.56
C SER A 43 -16.79 -4.22 -15.15
N VAL A 44 -15.86 -4.97 -14.58
CA VAL A 44 -16.12 -6.30 -14.02
C VAL A 44 -17.30 -6.25 -13.05
N PHE A 45 -17.30 -5.27 -12.13
CA PHE A 45 -18.40 -5.09 -11.19
C PHE A 45 -19.73 -4.79 -11.90
N ALA A 46 -19.74 -3.83 -12.84
CA ALA A 46 -20.97 -3.45 -13.55
C ALA A 46 -21.53 -4.61 -14.40
N LEU A 47 -20.68 -5.50 -14.90
CA LEU A 47 -21.09 -6.70 -15.62
C LEU A 47 -21.72 -7.74 -14.68
N PHE A 48 -21.13 -7.98 -13.51
CA PHE A 48 -21.72 -8.88 -12.51
C PHE A 48 -23.00 -8.32 -11.87
N GLU A 49 -23.07 -7.02 -11.60
CA GLU A 49 -24.24 -6.36 -11.03
C GLU A 49 -25.48 -6.46 -11.94
N LYS A 50 -25.30 -6.43 -13.26
CA LYS A 50 -26.38 -6.68 -14.23
C LYS A 50 -26.96 -8.09 -14.10
N LEU A 51 -26.15 -9.07 -13.71
CA LEU A 51 -26.59 -10.47 -13.51
C LEU A 51 -27.11 -10.73 -12.10
N LEU A 52 -26.58 -10.00 -11.12
CA LEU A 52 -26.84 -10.18 -9.70
C LEU A 52 -27.21 -8.83 -9.07
N PRO A 53 -28.47 -8.36 -9.26
CA PRO A 53 -28.94 -7.14 -8.61
C PRO A 53 -28.81 -7.27 -7.09
N GLY A 54 -28.04 -6.38 -6.46
CA GLY A 54 -27.75 -6.42 -5.02
C GLY A 54 -26.35 -6.92 -4.65
N LEU A 55 -25.50 -7.23 -5.64
CA LEU A 55 -24.09 -7.51 -5.42
C LEU A 55 -23.39 -6.34 -4.72
N ILE A 56 -22.62 -6.62 -3.67
CA ILE A 56 -21.94 -5.59 -2.89
C ILE A 56 -20.56 -5.30 -3.49
N LYS A 57 -20.26 -4.03 -3.73
CA LYS A 57 -18.94 -3.56 -4.18
C LYS A 57 -17.98 -3.48 -2.99
N GLY A 58 -16.96 -4.33 -2.98
CA GLY A 58 -15.82 -4.24 -2.06
C GLY A 58 -14.67 -3.47 -2.70
N THR A 59 -14.16 -2.45 -2.01
CA THR A 59 -13.00 -1.67 -2.47
C THR A 59 -11.76 -2.06 -1.69
N CYS A 60 -10.59 -2.01 -2.35
CA CYS A 60 -9.32 -2.27 -1.69
C CYS A 60 -8.85 -1.04 -0.89
N TYR A 61 -8.92 -1.13 0.44
CA TYR A 61 -8.43 -0.07 1.33
C TYR A 61 -6.95 0.26 1.12
N CYS A 62 -6.12 -0.72 0.74
CA CYS A 62 -4.71 -0.48 0.44
C CYS A 62 -4.54 0.53 -0.70
N ARG A 63 -5.39 0.44 -1.74
CA ARG A 63 -5.38 1.40 -2.85
C ARG A 63 -5.90 2.77 -2.42
N VAL A 64 -6.89 2.83 -1.53
CA VAL A 64 -7.39 4.10 -0.98
C VAL A 64 -6.29 4.82 -0.20
N LEU A 65 -5.55 4.09 0.65
CA LEU A 65 -4.41 4.62 1.39
C LEU A 65 -3.29 5.09 0.46
N ASP A 66 -2.89 4.27 -0.51
CA ASP A 66 -1.85 4.59 -1.49
C ASP A 66 -2.21 5.86 -2.29
N ASN A 67 -3.44 5.96 -2.81
CA ASN A 67 -3.90 7.15 -3.51
C ASN A 67 -3.93 8.38 -2.60
N SER A 68 -4.26 8.22 -1.32
CA SER A 68 -4.29 9.32 -0.35
C SER A 68 -2.89 9.87 -0.09
N VAL A 69 -1.90 8.97 0.07
CA VAL A 69 -0.49 9.35 0.25
C VAL A 69 0.05 10.01 -1.01
N LYS A 70 -0.18 9.43 -2.19
CA LYS A 70 0.24 10.01 -3.48
C LYS A 70 -0.32 11.41 -3.70
N HIS A 71 -1.63 11.56 -3.50
CA HIS A 71 -2.28 12.86 -3.63
C HIS A 71 -1.71 13.89 -2.64
N ARG A 72 -1.38 13.48 -1.40
CA ARG A 72 -0.70 14.39 -0.46
C ARG A 72 0.72 14.72 -0.90
N ASN A 73 1.49 13.75 -1.38
CA ASN A 73 2.85 13.96 -1.87
C ASN A 73 2.89 14.96 -3.04
N GLU A 74 1.90 14.95 -3.94
CA GLU A 74 1.77 15.93 -5.04
C GLU A 74 1.66 17.39 -4.54
N HIS A 75 1.21 17.61 -3.30
CA HIS A 75 1.06 18.92 -2.70
C HIS A 75 2.20 19.32 -1.76
N LEU A 76 3.18 18.44 -1.53
CA LEU A 76 4.37 18.76 -0.75
C LEU A 76 5.39 19.49 -1.63
N LEU A 77 6.13 20.43 -1.02
CA LEU A 77 7.25 21.11 -1.70
C LEU A 77 8.40 20.16 -2.05
N PHE A 78 8.39 18.96 -1.47
CA PHE A 78 9.42 17.96 -1.61
C PHE A 78 8.78 16.57 -1.75
N ASP A 79 9.25 15.80 -2.72
CA ASP A 79 8.82 14.43 -2.95
C ASP A 79 9.50 13.48 -1.95
N ILE A 80 8.86 13.35 -0.78
CA ILE A 80 9.33 12.50 0.32
C ILE A 80 9.44 11.04 -0.14
N GLU A 81 8.50 10.56 -0.96
CA GLU A 81 8.50 9.19 -1.45
C GLU A 81 9.71 8.92 -2.34
N ALA A 82 9.98 9.79 -3.31
CA ALA A 82 11.16 9.65 -4.16
C ALA A 82 12.48 9.73 -3.36
N ALA A 83 12.53 10.57 -2.33
CA ALA A 83 13.69 10.66 -1.45
C ALA A 83 13.92 9.38 -0.66
N LEU A 84 12.87 8.85 -0.01
CA LEU A 84 12.93 7.60 0.73
C LEU A 84 13.31 6.43 -0.18
N LEU A 85 12.73 6.35 -1.38
CA LEU A 85 13.06 5.31 -2.36
C LEU A 85 14.52 5.39 -2.83
N LYS A 86 15.07 6.60 -3.01
CA LYS A 86 16.48 6.78 -3.37
C LYS A 86 17.41 6.37 -2.24
N ILE A 87 17.11 6.77 -1.01
CA ILE A 87 17.87 6.36 0.19
C ILE A 87 17.84 4.84 0.31
N TYR A 88 16.64 4.25 0.29
CA TYR A 88 16.46 2.80 0.36
C TYR A 88 17.24 2.09 -0.75
N SER A 89 17.09 2.52 -2.01
CA SER A 89 17.77 1.91 -3.16
C SER A 89 19.29 2.02 -3.09
N HIS A 90 19.82 3.08 -2.48
CA HIS A 90 21.25 3.22 -2.23
C HIS A 90 21.75 2.17 -1.23
N PHE A 91 21.10 2.06 -0.08
CA PHE A 91 21.59 1.19 1.00
C PHE A 91 21.27 -0.29 0.74
N CYS A 92 20.06 -0.64 0.32
CA CYS A 92 19.63 -2.04 0.17
C CYS A 92 20.45 -2.87 -0.83
N ARG A 93 21.17 -2.20 -1.74
CA ARG A 93 21.98 -2.84 -2.79
C ARG A 93 23.41 -3.20 -2.36
N SER A 94 23.82 -2.87 -1.13
CA SER A 94 25.15 -3.23 -0.62
C SER A 94 25.08 -3.57 0.85
N SER A 95 25.52 -4.78 1.21
CA SER A 95 25.65 -5.17 2.61
C SER A 95 26.61 -4.27 3.38
N VAL A 96 27.67 -3.76 2.74
CA VAL A 96 28.62 -2.82 3.35
C VAL A 96 27.92 -1.51 3.69
N ARG A 97 27.20 -0.90 2.73
CA ARG A 97 26.51 0.37 2.98
C ARG A 97 25.38 0.22 3.99
N SER A 98 24.65 -0.90 3.94
CA SER A 98 23.63 -1.22 4.96
C SER A 98 24.27 -1.32 6.35
N GLN A 99 25.43 -1.97 6.48
CA GLN A 99 26.13 -2.06 7.75
C GLN A 99 26.66 -0.71 8.23
N GLU A 100 27.21 0.12 7.33
CA GLU A 100 27.63 1.49 7.64
C GLU A 100 26.47 2.32 8.16
N LEU A 101 25.29 2.21 7.53
CA LEU A 101 24.09 2.90 7.97
C LEU A 101 23.65 2.43 9.37
N THR A 102 23.66 1.11 9.62
CA THR A 102 23.36 0.57 10.96
C THR A 102 24.33 1.10 12.01
N ASN A 103 25.64 1.02 11.75
CA ASN A 103 26.65 1.52 12.67
C ASN A 103 26.49 3.02 12.97
N TYR A 104 26.08 3.81 11.98
CA TYR A 104 25.80 5.22 12.16
C TYR A 104 24.58 5.48 13.06
N PHE A 105 23.51 4.71 12.91
CA PHE A 105 22.35 4.79 13.81
C PHE A 105 22.69 4.34 15.22
N ASP A 106 23.47 3.27 15.38
CA ASP A 106 23.94 2.80 16.69
C ASP A 106 24.75 3.89 17.41
N PHE A 107 25.66 4.57 16.68
CA PHE A 107 26.45 5.69 17.20
C PHE A 107 25.57 6.86 17.67
N ILE A 108 24.59 7.29 16.86
CA ILE A 108 23.67 8.39 17.26
C ILE A 108 22.86 8.00 18.49
N GLU A 109 22.37 6.77 18.58
CA GLU A 109 21.62 6.32 19.75
C GLU A 109 22.49 6.33 21.02
N GLU A 110 23.77 5.99 20.90
CA GLU A 110 24.73 6.07 22.00
C GLU A 110 25.00 7.52 22.41
N GLU A 111 25.24 8.43 21.47
CA GLU A 111 25.43 9.86 21.75
C GLU A 111 24.20 10.50 22.42
N GLN A 112 22.99 10.22 21.93
CA GLN A 112 21.76 10.74 22.55
C GLN A 112 21.54 10.21 23.97
N LYS A 113 21.92 8.96 24.25
CA LYS A 113 21.89 8.41 25.62
C LYS A 113 22.90 9.14 26.51
N ILE A 114 24.09 9.47 26.00
CA ILE A 114 25.11 10.23 26.73
C ILE A 114 24.60 11.64 27.05
N GLU A 115 24.07 12.38 26.07
CA GLU A 115 23.53 13.73 26.30
C GLU A 115 22.39 13.76 27.33
N MET A 116 21.49 12.76 27.32
CA MET A 116 20.44 12.67 28.34
C MET A 116 21.00 12.42 29.74
N VAL A 117 22.04 11.60 29.88
CA VAL A 117 22.68 11.30 31.16
C VAL A 117 23.45 12.51 31.69
N GLU A 118 24.15 13.24 30.82
CA GLU A 118 24.84 14.49 31.18
C GLU A 118 23.84 15.55 31.63
N SER A 119 22.74 15.69 30.89
CA SER A 119 21.61 16.57 31.26
C SER A 119 21.10 16.26 32.68
N PHE A 120 20.82 14.99 32.98
CA PHE A 120 20.36 14.55 34.30
C PHE A 120 21.40 14.73 35.42
N THR A 121 22.69 14.66 35.11
CA THR A 121 23.77 14.84 36.07
C THR A 121 23.96 16.30 36.46
N ILE A 122 23.87 17.22 35.48
CA ILE A 122 23.92 18.68 35.72
C ILE A 122 22.77 19.12 36.64
N TYR A 123 21.57 18.56 36.49
CA TYR A 123 20.43 18.85 37.38
C TYR A 123 20.59 18.30 38.81
N ARG A 124 21.45 17.29 39.03
CA ARG A 124 21.71 16.72 40.37
C ARG A 124 22.83 17.41 41.15
N THR A 125 23.78 18.06 40.47
CA THR A 125 24.89 18.79 41.11
C THR A 125 24.58 20.26 41.41
N SER A 126 23.37 20.72 41.05
CA SER A 126 22.89 22.10 41.26
C SER A 126 22.06 22.31 42.54
N TYR A 127 22.08 21.36 43.48
CA TYR A 127 21.45 21.45 44.81
C TYR A 127 22.45 21.16 45.93
#